data_AF-A0A1A8N793-F1
#
_entry.id   AF-A0A1A8N793-F1
#
_cell.length_a   1.000
_cell.length_b   1.000
_cell.length_c   1.000
_cell.angle_alpha   90.00
_cell.angle_beta   90.00
_cell.angle_gamma   90.00
#
_symmetry.space_group_name_H-M   'P 1'
#
loop_
_entity.id
_entity.type
_entity.pdbx_description
1 polymer ?
#
loop_
_entity_poly.entity_id
_entity_poly.type
_entity_poly.pdbx_seq_one_letter_code
_entity_poly.pdbx_strand_id
1 'polypeptide(L)'
;RSISQSSTDSYSSDSSDDETSPRDKSQLNSKGSSDFCVKNIKQAEFGRREIEIAEQDMSALVSLRKRAHSEKPLAGAKIVGCTHITAQTAVLIETLVALGAQCRWTACNIYSTQNEVAAALAERGVSVFAWKGESEDDFWWCIDRCVTTEGWQPNMILDDGGDLTHWVYKKYSSVFKKIRGIVEESVTGVHRLYQLSKAGKLCVPAMNVNDSVTKQKFDNLYCCRESILDGLKRTTDVMFGGKQVV
;
A
#
# COMPACT_ATOMS: atom_id res chain seq x y z
N ARG A 1 -20.23 49.22 -9.96
CA ARG A 1 -18.77 49.08 -9.78
C ARG A 1 -18.56 47.95 -8.78
N SER A 2 -18.47 46.72 -9.29
CA SER A 2 -18.30 45.51 -8.48
C SER A 2 -16.81 45.16 -8.47
N ILE A 3 -16.24 44.99 -7.29
CA ILE A 3 -14.85 44.59 -7.09
C ILE A 3 -14.85 43.07 -6.95
N SER A 4 -14.40 42.36 -7.98
CA SER A 4 -14.08 40.94 -7.92
C SER A 4 -12.67 40.79 -7.35
N GLN A 5 -12.54 40.18 -6.17
CA GLN A 5 -11.25 39.72 -5.65
C GLN A 5 -10.85 38.46 -6.40
N SER A 6 -9.77 38.53 -7.17
CA SER A 6 -9.08 37.38 -7.73
C SER A 6 -8.09 36.85 -6.69
N SER A 7 -8.38 35.71 -6.08
CA SER A 7 -7.40 34.96 -5.29
C SER A 7 -6.55 34.14 -6.24
N THR A 8 -5.43 34.71 -6.68
CA THR A 8 -4.31 33.96 -7.28
C THR A 8 -3.43 33.45 -6.15
N ASP A 9 -3.83 32.34 -5.52
CA ASP A 9 -2.90 31.55 -4.71
C ASP A 9 -2.11 30.66 -5.65
N SER A 10 -0.97 31.19 -6.08
CA SER A 10 0.04 30.46 -6.83
C SER A 10 0.60 29.35 -5.94
N TYR A 11 0.41 28.10 -6.35
CA TYR A 11 1.12 26.94 -5.80
C TYR A 11 2.62 27.12 -6.06
N SER A 12 3.33 27.65 -5.06
CA SER A 12 4.79 27.53 -5.01
C SER A 12 5.13 26.07 -4.71
N SER A 13 5.40 25.31 -5.76
CA SER A 13 6.12 24.04 -5.64
C SER A 13 7.50 24.35 -5.08
N ASP A 14 7.69 24.07 -3.79
CA ASP A 14 9.00 24.11 -3.15
C ASP A 14 9.85 22.96 -3.73
N SER A 15 10.47 23.21 -4.88
CA SER A 15 11.22 22.25 -5.69
C SER A 15 12.68 22.11 -5.24
N SER A 16 12.95 22.26 -3.95
CA SER A 16 14.32 22.37 -3.41
C SER A 16 14.79 21.13 -2.61
N ASP A 17 13.94 20.12 -2.41
CA ASP A 17 14.21 18.96 -1.53
C ASP A 17 14.63 17.66 -2.26
N ASP A 18 14.88 17.70 -3.57
CA ASP A 18 14.70 16.53 -4.45
C ASP A 18 15.93 15.65 -4.74
N GLU A 19 17.11 15.95 -4.18
CA GLU A 19 18.34 15.19 -4.50
C GLU A 19 18.71 14.09 -3.49
N THR A 20 18.15 14.11 -2.27
CA THR A 20 18.50 13.15 -1.22
C THR A 20 17.47 12.04 -1.09
N SER A 21 17.94 10.78 -1.08
CA SER A 21 17.10 9.60 -0.89
C SER A 21 16.36 9.69 0.44
N PRO A 22 15.07 9.31 0.51
CA PRO A 22 14.34 9.22 1.79
C PRO A 22 15.03 8.37 2.86
N ARG A 23 15.89 7.43 2.44
CA ARG A 23 16.69 6.57 3.34
C ARG A 23 17.73 7.34 4.15
N ASP A 24 18.23 8.43 3.60
CA ASP A 24 19.26 9.25 4.23
C ASP A 24 18.66 10.38 5.09
N LYS A 25 17.34 10.54 5.04
CA LYS A 25 16.60 11.57 5.80
C LYS A 25 16.14 11.00 7.14
N SER A 26 16.66 11.55 8.24
CA SER A 26 16.12 11.29 9.57
C SER A 26 14.80 12.03 9.74
N GLN A 27 13.71 11.28 9.90
CA GLN A 27 12.36 11.82 10.09
C GLN A 27 11.73 11.20 11.33
N LEU A 28 10.93 12.01 12.05
CA LEU A 28 10.16 11.60 13.21
C LEU A 28 8.70 11.96 12.98
N ASN A 29 7.78 11.10 13.41
CA ASN A 29 6.38 11.48 13.54
C ASN A 29 6.15 12.31 14.82
N SER A 30 4.94 12.85 15.03
CA SER A 30 4.62 13.64 16.23
C SER A 30 4.81 12.90 17.57
N LYS A 31 4.88 11.56 17.54
CA LYS A 31 5.12 10.70 18.72
C LYS A 31 6.60 10.34 18.91
N GLY A 32 7.50 10.89 18.09
CA GLY A 32 8.95 10.64 18.18
C GLY A 32 9.39 9.27 17.67
N SER A 33 8.56 8.54 16.92
CA SER A 33 8.98 7.30 16.26
C SER A 33 9.66 7.59 14.93
N SER A 34 10.69 6.81 14.60
CA SER A 34 11.40 6.79 13.32
C SER A 34 11.28 5.44 12.59
N ASP A 35 10.39 4.55 13.03
CA ASP A 35 10.20 3.22 12.42
C ASP A 35 9.34 3.29 11.14
N PHE A 36 9.78 4.10 10.18
CA PHE A 36 9.21 4.25 8.84
C PHE A 36 10.25 4.88 7.90
N CYS A 37 10.00 4.82 6.59
CA CYS A 37 10.76 5.57 5.58
C CYS A 37 9.81 6.03 4.47
N VAL A 38 9.58 7.34 4.40
CA VAL A 38 8.64 7.99 3.46
C VAL A 38 9.29 9.25 2.88
N LYS A 39 8.80 9.75 1.74
CA LYS A 39 9.41 10.91 1.07
C LYS A 39 9.45 12.17 1.94
N ASN A 40 8.35 12.52 2.59
CA ASN A 40 8.25 13.70 3.46
C ASN A 40 7.09 13.57 4.46
N ILE A 41 7.41 13.38 5.75
CA ILE A 41 6.42 13.23 6.82
C ILE A 41 5.50 14.45 6.99
N LYS A 42 5.94 15.64 6.57
CA LYS A 42 5.13 16.88 6.65
C LYS A 42 3.91 16.86 5.74
N GLN A 43 3.83 15.93 4.79
CA GLN A 43 2.66 15.74 3.91
C GLN A 43 1.50 15.00 4.60
N ALA A 44 1.67 14.55 5.85
CA ALA A 44 0.70 13.73 6.56
C ALA A 44 -0.69 14.35 6.70
N GLU A 45 -0.80 15.67 6.90
CA GLU A 45 -2.11 16.34 6.99
C GLU A 45 -2.86 16.32 5.66
N PHE A 46 -2.15 16.50 4.55
CA PHE A 46 -2.75 16.39 3.22
C PHE A 46 -3.18 14.94 2.93
N GLY A 47 -2.30 13.97 3.20
CA GLY A 47 -2.66 12.56 3.05
C GLY A 47 -3.82 12.12 3.94
N ARG A 48 -3.96 12.69 5.15
CA ARG A 48 -5.11 12.42 6.02
C ARG A 48 -6.43 12.82 5.35
N ARG A 49 -6.46 13.99 4.70
CA ARG A 49 -7.65 14.44 3.96
C ARG A 49 -7.99 13.52 2.80
N GLU A 50 -7.00 13.05 2.04
CA GLU A 50 -7.21 12.07 0.96
C GLU A 50 -7.77 10.73 1.48
N ILE A 51 -7.26 10.25 2.63
CA ILE A 51 -7.76 9.03 3.28
C ILE A 51 -9.22 9.23 3.72
N GLU A 52 -9.56 10.36 4.34
CA GLU A 52 -10.92 10.65 4.80
C GLU A 52 -11.92 10.73 3.64
N ILE A 53 -11.50 11.23 2.47
CA ILE A 53 -12.31 11.19 1.24
C ILE A 53 -12.53 9.74 0.81
N ALA A 54 -11.46 8.94 0.71
CA ALA A 54 -11.56 7.53 0.34
C ALA A 54 -12.44 6.72 1.29
N GLU A 55 -12.42 7.02 2.60
CA GLU A 55 -13.30 6.35 3.58
C GLU A 55 -14.79 6.54 3.26
N GLN A 56 -15.19 7.68 2.69
CA GLN A 56 -16.59 7.95 2.32
C GLN A 56 -17.06 7.04 1.18
N ASP A 57 -16.17 6.71 0.24
CA ASP A 57 -16.47 5.86 -0.92
C ASP A 57 -16.33 4.35 -0.59
N MET A 58 -15.59 3.99 0.47
CA MET A 58 -15.34 2.60 0.87
C MET A 58 -16.35 2.07 1.91
N SER A 59 -17.65 2.31 1.67
CA SER A 59 -18.74 2.02 2.62
C SER A 59 -18.78 0.57 3.14
N ALA A 60 -18.46 -0.42 2.30
CA ALA A 60 -18.41 -1.83 2.69
C ALA A 60 -17.31 -2.12 3.73
N LEU A 61 -16.12 -1.53 3.54
CA LEU A 61 -14.98 -1.70 4.43
C LEU A 61 -15.20 -0.94 5.74
N VAL A 62 -15.75 0.26 5.68
CA VAL A 62 -16.16 1.01 6.88
C VAL A 62 -17.24 0.26 7.66
N SER A 63 -18.20 -0.36 6.97
CA SER A 63 -19.23 -1.19 7.60
C SER A 63 -18.64 -2.44 8.25
N LEU A 64 -17.67 -3.11 7.61
CA LEU A 64 -16.93 -4.22 8.20
C LEU A 64 -16.19 -3.76 9.47
N ARG A 65 -15.46 -2.64 9.38
CA ARG A 65 -14.73 -2.06 10.51
C ARG A 65 -15.65 -1.82 11.69
N LYS A 66 -16.83 -1.20 11.47
CA LYS A 66 -17.83 -0.93 12.52
C LYS A 66 -18.37 -2.22 13.14
N ARG A 67 -18.79 -3.19 12.32
CA ARG A 67 -19.41 -4.45 12.80
C ARG A 67 -18.45 -5.30 13.62
N ALA A 68 -17.19 -5.40 13.20
CA ALA A 68 -16.21 -6.28 13.84
C ALA A 68 -15.32 -5.56 14.88
N HIS A 69 -15.54 -4.26 15.13
CA HIS A 69 -14.64 -3.44 15.95
C HIS A 69 -14.47 -3.96 17.38
N SER A 70 -15.57 -4.36 18.02
CA SER A 70 -15.62 -4.78 19.43
C SER A 70 -14.94 -6.13 19.65
N GLU A 71 -15.04 -7.04 18.67
CA GLU A 71 -14.52 -8.40 18.77
C GLU A 71 -13.00 -8.48 18.61
N LYS A 72 -12.38 -7.44 18.00
CA LYS A 72 -10.94 -7.41 17.66
C LYS A 72 -10.46 -8.75 17.05
N PRO A 73 -11.07 -9.21 15.95
CA PRO A 73 -10.81 -10.55 15.41
C PRO A 73 -9.36 -10.74 14.93
N LEU A 74 -8.62 -9.65 14.71
CA LEU A 74 -7.21 -9.68 14.33
C LEU A 74 -6.27 -9.43 15.52
N ALA A 75 -6.76 -9.48 16.76
CA ALA A 75 -5.91 -9.36 17.94
C ALA A 75 -4.76 -10.40 17.89
N GLY A 76 -3.52 -9.92 17.94
CA GLY A 76 -2.32 -10.73 17.85
C GLY A 76 -1.87 -11.07 16.41
N ALA A 77 -2.62 -10.66 15.39
CA ALA A 77 -2.15 -10.70 14.01
C ALA A 77 -1.01 -9.67 13.83
N LYS A 78 0.09 -10.13 13.22
CA LYS A 78 1.26 -9.36 12.85
C LYS A 78 1.40 -9.47 11.34
N ILE A 79 0.85 -8.49 10.64
CA ILE A 79 0.67 -8.50 9.19
C ILE A 79 1.82 -7.71 8.56
N VAL A 80 2.53 -8.34 7.63
CA VAL A 80 3.35 -7.63 6.64
C VAL A 80 2.54 -7.51 5.36
N GLY A 81 2.41 -6.28 4.87
CA GLY A 81 1.70 -5.96 3.65
C GLY A 81 2.64 -5.47 2.55
N CYS A 82 2.41 -5.92 1.33
CA CYS A 82 3.07 -5.45 0.12
C CYS A 82 2.01 -5.23 -0.96
N THR A 83 1.58 -3.99 -1.11
CA THR A 83 0.53 -3.58 -2.08
C THR A 83 0.82 -2.17 -2.54
N HIS A 84 0.07 -1.65 -3.51
CA HIS A 84 0.10 -0.22 -3.81
C HIS A 84 -0.19 0.62 -2.56
N ILE A 85 0.55 1.70 -2.32
CA ILE A 85 0.29 2.64 -1.21
C ILE A 85 -0.57 3.78 -1.74
N THR A 86 -1.88 3.63 -1.59
CA THR A 86 -2.88 4.64 -1.99
C THR A 86 -3.83 4.94 -0.83
N ALA A 87 -4.65 5.99 -0.97
CA ALA A 87 -5.68 6.33 0.02
C ALA A 87 -6.58 5.13 0.33
N GLN A 88 -6.96 4.33 -0.67
CA GLN A 88 -7.77 3.12 -0.49
C GLN A 88 -7.05 2.05 0.34
N THR A 89 -5.76 1.81 0.06
CA THR A 89 -4.93 0.91 0.86
C THR A 89 -4.79 1.41 2.29
N ALA A 90 -4.66 2.71 2.51
CA ALA A 90 -4.62 3.26 3.85
C ALA A 90 -5.91 2.98 4.63
N VAL A 91 -7.10 3.07 4.01
CA VAL A 91 -8.37 2.67 4.64
C VAL A 91 -8.37 1.18 5.01
N LEU A 92 -7.79 0.32 4.16
CA LEU A 92 -7.58 -1.10 4.46
C LEU A 92 -6.68 -1.29 5.68
N ILE A 93 -5.49 -0.69 5.68
CA ILE A 93 -4.52 -0.78 6.78
C ILE A 93 -5.14 -0.30 8.09
N GLU A 94 -5.78 0.87 8.10
CA GLU A 94 -6.44 1.41 9.29
C GLU A 94 -7.60 0.53 9.76
N THR A 95 -8.27 -0.17 8.85
CA THR A 95 -9.27 -1.19 9.21
C THR A 95 -8.61 -2.39 9.88
N LEU A 96 -7.53 -2.94 9.33
CA LEU A 96 -6.81 -4.07 9.94
C LEU A 96 -6.33 -3.72 11.35
N VAL A 97 -5.73 -2.53 11.52
CA VAL A 97 -5.29 -2.01 12.82
C VAL A 97 -6.48 -1.82 13.77
N ALA A 98 -7.58 -1.22 13.32
CA ALA A 98 -8.79 -1.06 14.13
C ALA A 98 -9.39 -2.40 14.57
N LEU A 99 -9.21 -3.47 13.80
CA LEU A 99 -9.64 -4.83 14.12
C LEU A 99 -8.62 -5.62 14.97
N GLY A 100 -7.52 -4.99 15.40
CA GLY A 100 -6.58 -5.54 16.39
C GLY A 100 -5.23 -5.99 15.83
N ALA A 101 -4.98 -5.84 14.52
CA ALA A 101 -3.72 -6.23 13.91
C ALA A 101 -2.60 -5.21 14.20
N GLN A 102 -1.36 -5.69 14.24
CA GLN A 102 -0.16 -4.88 14.07
C GLN A 102 0.26 -4.99 12.61
N CYS A 103 0.42 -3.86 11.93
CA CYS A 103 0.72 -3.83 10.49
C CYS A 103 2.06 -3.14 10.23
N ARG A 104 2.85 -3.73 9.33
CA ARG A 104 4.00 -3.10 8.67
C ARG A 104 3.76 -3.18 7.16
N TRP A 105 4.12 -2.15 6.40
CA TRP A 105 3.75 -2.07 4.99
C TRP A 105 4.87 -1.56 4.09
N THR A 106 4.84 -2.03 2.85
CA THR A 106 5.70 -1.57 1.76
C THR A 106 4.94 -1.55 0.43
N ALA A 107 5.46 -0.87 -0.58
CA ALA A 107 4.85 -0.81 -1.90
C ALA A 107 5.15 -2.09 -2.70
N CYS A 108 4.21 -2.55 -3.53
CA CYS A 108 4.46 -3.60 -4.53
C CYS A 108 4.94 -3.05 -5.88
N ASN A 109 4.99 -1.72 -6.03
CA ASN A 109 5.44 -1.07 -7.27
C ASN A 109 6.07 0.30 -6.99
N ILE A 110 7.26 0.49 -7.56
CA ILE A 110 8.14 1.66 -7.36
C ILE A 110 7.53 3.03 -7.72
N TYR A 111 6.45 3.07 -8.50
CA TYR A 111 5.80 4.33 -8.93
C TYR A 111 4.40 4.55 -8.37
N SER A 112 3.85 3.55 -7.69
CA SER A 112 2.45 3.55 -7.28
C SER A 112 2.16 4.30 -5.98
N THR A 113 3.19 4.58 -5.18
CA THR A 113 3.04 5.23 -3.88
C THR A 113 2.51 6.66 -4.02
N GLN A 114 1.45 6.95 -3.27
CA GLN A 114 1.01 8.31 -2.93
C GLN A 114 1.78 8.77 -1.69
N ASN A 115 2.74 9.66 -1.86
CA ASN A 115 3.71 10.03 -0.81
C ASN A 115 3.03 10.64 0.42
N GLU A 116 2.02 11.48 0.19
CA GLU A 116 1.19 12.09 1.21
C GLU A 116 0.44 11.05 2.03
N VAL A 117 -0.06 9.99 1.40
CA VAL A 117 -0.76 8.89 2.07
C VAL A 117 0.22 8.06 2.89
N ALA A 118 1.40 7.76 2.35
CA ALA A 118 2.47 7.08 3.09
C ALA A 118 2.86 7.89 4.35
N ALA A 119 3.00 9.21 4.22
CA ALA A 119 3.24 10.11 5.35
C ALA A 119 2.11 10.08 6.38
N ALA A 120 0.85 10.08 5.95
CA ALA A 120 -0.31 10.02 6.85
C ALA A 120 -0.38 8.70 7.65
N LEU A 121 -0.01 7.58 7.03
CA LEU A 121 0.11 6.28 7.71
C LEU A 121 1.26 6.26 8.74
N ALA A 122 2.43 6.76 8.33
CA ALA A 122 3.61 6.88 9.20
C ALA A 122 3.35 7.76 10.43
N GLU A 123 2.65 8.88 10.23
CA GLU A 123 2.26 9.81 11.28
C GLU A 123 1.31 9.17 12.31
N ARG A 124 0.44 8.25 11.87
CA ARG A 124 -0.41 7.46 12.78
C ARG A 124 0.34 6.37 13.54
N GLY A 125 1.58 6.10 13.18
CA GLY A 125 2.42 5.08 13.81
C GLY A 125 2.36 3.72 13.13
N VAL A 126 1.91 3.64 11.87
CA VAL A 126 2.10 2.44 11.04
C VAL A 126 3.51 2.46 10.47
N SER A 127 4.25 1.35 10.59
CA SER A 127 5.58 1.24 10.00
C SER A 127 5.48 1.07 8.48
N VAL A 128 5.61 2.16 7.74
CA VAL A 128 5.54 2.18 6.26
C VAL A 128 6.91 2.49 5.68
N PHE A 129 7.35 1.66 4.73
CA PHE A 129 8.59 1.83 3.98
C PHE A 129 8.22 1.90 2.49
N ALA A 130 7.94 3.12 2.01
CA ALA A 130 7.52 3.35 0.65
C ALA A 130 7.62 4.83 0.24
N TRP A 131 8.01 5.09 -1.00
CA TRP A 131 7.87 6.39 -1.67
C TRP A 131 7.71 6.23 -3.17
N LYS A 132 7.23 7.27 -3.84
CA LYS A 132 7.15 7.29 -5.30
C LYS A 132 8.54 7.49 -5.91
N GLY A 133 8.87 6.68 -6.90
CA GLY A 133 10.16 6.74 -7.61
C GLY A 133 11.28 6.01 -6.85
N GLU A 134 10.96 4.89 -6.21
CA GLU A 134 11.97 3.98 -5.67
C GLU A 134 12.88 3.46 -6.79
N SER A 135 14.17 3.26 -6.47
CA SER A 135 15.02 2.38 -7.27
C SER A 135 14.72 0.91 -6.96
N GLU A 136 15.18 -0.01 -7.81
CA GLU A 136 15.07 -1.46 -7.53
C GLU A 136 15.73 -1.85 -6.19
N ASP A 137 16.87 -1.24 -5.88
CA ASP A 137 17.57 -1.49 -4.60
C ASP A 137 16.75 -0.99 -3.41
N ASP A 138 16.08 0.15 -3.56
CA ASP A 138 15.21 0.71 -2.53
C ASP A 138 13.95 -0.14 -2.32
N PHE A 139 13.35 -0.63 -3.40
CA PHE A 139 12.18 -1.52 -3.36
C PHE A 139 12.46 -2.76 -2.48
N TRP A 140 13.55 -3.47 -2.76
CA TRP A 140 13.92 -4.64 -1.97
C TRP A 140 14.35 -4.30 -0.55
N TRP A 141 14.99 -3.14 -0.35
CA TRP A 141 15.31 -2.63 0.98
C TRP A 141 14.04 -2.35 1.80
N CYS A 142 13.01 -1.74 1.19
CA CYS A 142 11.72 -1.47 1.83
C CYS A 142 11.01 -2.76 2.25
N ILE A 143 11.01 -3.80 1.40
CA ILE A 143 10.50 -5.14 1.75
C ILE A 143 11.26 -5.72 2.95
N ASP A 144 12.59 -5.62 2.96
CA ASP A 144 13.45 -6.14 4.03
C ASP A 144 13.16 -5.46 5.39
N ARG A 145 13.02 -4.13 5.39
CA ARG A 145 12.66 -3.31 6.56
C ARG A 145 11.23 -3.55 7.05
N CYS A 146 10.32 -3.89 6.14
CA CYS A 146 8.96 -4.26 6.46
C CYS A 146 8.91 -5.59 7.22
N VAL A 147 9.66 -6.60 6.75
CA VAL A 147 9.65 -7.97 7.31
C VAL A 147 10.37 -8.06 8.66
N THR A 148 11.51 -7.38 8.80
CA THR A 148 12.43 -7.58 9.93
C THR A 148 12.51 -6.37 10.84
N THR A 149 12.13 -6.56 12.10
CA THR A 149 12.47 -5.63 13.19
C THR A 149 12.67 -6.40 14.51
N GLU A 150 13.44 -5.83 15.42
CA GLU A 150 13.78 -6.49 16.67
C GLU A 150 12.52 -6.75 17.53
N GLY A 151 12.38 -7.96 18.07
CA GLY A 151 11.24 -8.33 18.91
C GLY A 151 9.89 -8.50 18.16
N TRP A 152 9.86 -8.35 16.84
CA TRP A 152 8.65 -8.50 16.04
C TRP A 152 8.86 -9.46 14.87
N GLN A 153 7.97 -10.44 14.73
CA GLN A 153 7.94 -11.32 13.56
C GLN A 153 6.52 -11.40 13.02
N PRO A 154 6.35 -11.35 11.68
CA PRO A 154 5.05 -11.50 11.08
C PRO A 154 4.50 -12.91 11.30
N ASN A 155 3.19 -13.00 11.36
CA ASN A 155 2.45 -14.27 11.33
C ASN A 155 1.41 -14.32 10.21
N MET A 156 1.27 -13.26 9.41
CA MET A 156 0.39 -13.17 8.25
C MET A 156 1.06 -12.35 7.15
N ILE A 157 0.78 -12.70 5.89
CA ILE A 157 1.21 -11.94 4.71
C ILE A 157 -0.03 -11.48 3.94
N LEU A 158 -0.05 -10.22 3.53
CA LEU A 158 -0.98 -9.68 2.53
C LEU A 158 -0.14 -9.13 1.36
N ASP A 159 -0.30 -9.70 0.18
CA ASP A 159 0.62 -9.50 -0.94
C ASP A 159 -0.15 -9.25 -2.24
N ASP A 160 0.49 -8.50 -3.12
CA ASP A 160 0.03 -8.13 -4.46
C ASP A 160 1.25 -8.26 -5.39
N GLY A 161 1.30 -9.38 -6.11
CA GLY A 161 2.35 -9.72 -7.07
C GLY A 161 3.24 -10.87 -6.61
N GLY A 162 3.28 -11.16 -5.31
CA GLY A 162 3.99 -12.30 -4.71
C GLY A 162 5.45 -12.03 -4.32
N ASP A 163 5.91 -10.78 -4.39
CA ASP A 163 7.32 -10.44 -4.13
C ASP A 163 7.67 -10.47 -2.65
N LEU A 164 6.78 -9.98 -1.77
CA LEU A 164 6.96 -10.11 -0.33
C LEU A 164 6.96 -11.59 0.09
N THR A 165 6.00 -12.36 -0.42
CA THR A 165 5.92 -13.81 -0.22
C THR A 165 7.21 -14.49 -0.64
N HIS A 166 7.73 -14.15 -1.82
CA HIS A 166 8.97 -14.72 -2.33
C HIS A 166 10.18 -14.32 -1.48
N TRP A 167 10.26 -13.06 -1.06
CA TRP A 167 11.35 -12.56 -0.21
C TRP A 167 11.38 -13.27 1.13
N VAL A 168 10.24 -13.38 1.82
CA VAL A 168 10.11 -14.09 3.10
C VAL A 168 10.44 -15.58 2.92
N TYR A 169 9.93 -16.22 1.86
CA TYR A 169 10.23 -17.62 1.55
C TYR A 169 11.72 -17.89 1.35
N LYS A 170 12.42 -17.02 0.60
CA LYS A 170 13.83 -17.19 0.24
C LYS A 170 14.79 -16.77 1.34
N LYS A 171 14.61 -15.59 1.92
CA LYS A 171 15.56 -15.00 2.89
C LYS A 171 15.24 -15.34 4.34
N TYR A 172 13.96 -15.54 4.66
CA TYR A 172 13.48 -15.74 6.03
C TYR A 172 12.73 -17.05 6.19
N SER A 173 13.29 -18.17 5.72
CA SER A 173 12.62 -19.48 5.72
C SER A 173 12.09 -19.91 7.09
N SER A 174 12.78 -19.55 8.18
CA SER A 174 12.32 -19.82 9.55
C SER A 174 11.09 -19.01 9.96
N VAL A 175 10.97 -17.77 9.46
CA VAL A 175 9.78 -16.92 9.62
C VAL A 175 8.66 -17.42 8.74
N PHE A 176 8.96 -17.77 7.47
CA PHE A 176 7.98 -18.27 6.51
C PHE A 176 7.20 -19.47 7.07
N LYS A 177 7.87 -20.43 7.71
CA LYS A 177 7.23 -21.60 8.35
C LYS A 177 6.30 -21.26 9.52
N LYS A 178 6.39 -20.06 10.08
CA LYS A 178 5.54 -19.57 11.18
C LYS A 178 4.37 -18.70 10.69
N ILE A 179 4.33 -18.36 9.40
CA ILE A 179 3.21 -17.64 8.79
C ILE A 179 1.97 -18.55 8.86
N ARG A 180 0.88 -17.99 9.38
CA ARG A 180 -0.41 -18.67 9.53
C ARG A 180 -1.25 -18.61 8.26
N GLY A 181 -1.00 -17.62 7.41
CA GLY A 181 -1.71 -17.46 6.15
C GLY A 181 -1.13 -16.37 5.26
N ILE A 182 -1.25 -16.58 3.95
CA ILE A 182 -0.96 -15.61 2.89
C ILE A 182 -2.29 -15.22 2.25
N VAL A 183 -2.51 -13.94 2.00
CA VAL A 183 -3.65 -13.43 1.22
C VAL A 183 -3.08 -12.73 -0.01
N GLU A 184 -3.39 -13.21 -1.20
CA GLU A 184 -2.79 -12.74 -2.45
C GLU A 184 -3.83 -12.13 -3.40
N GLU A 185 -3.56 -10.90 -3.82
CA GLU A 185 -4.45 -10.02 -4.57
C GLU A 185 -4.42 -10.24 -6.09
N SER A 186 -3.26 -10.63 -6.62
CA SER A 186 -2.97 -10.51 -8.06
C SER A 186 -3.01 -11.85 -8.79
N VAL A 187 -3.30 -11.80 -10.10
CA VAL A 187 -3.22 -12.99 -10.98
C VAL A 187 -1.82 -13.61 -10.95
N THR A 188 -0.78 -12.77 -11.02
CA THR A 188 0.62 -13.21 -11.09
C THR A 188 1.07 -13.86 -9.78
N GLY A 189 0.76 -13.24 -8.63
CA GLY A 189 1.09 -13.79 -7.33
C GLY A 189 0.35 -15.10 -7.06
N VAL A 190 -0.94 -15.19 -7.41
CA VAL A 190 -1.72 -16.44 -7.34
C VAL A 190 -1.07 -17.54 -8.19
N HIS A 191 -0.63 -17.21 -9.40
CA HIS A 191 0.07 -18.17 -10.25
C HIS A 191 1.36 -18.69 -9.61
N ARG A 192 2.16 -17.81 -8.99
CA ARG A 192 3.38 -18.19 -8.24
C ARG A 192 3.06 -19.10 -7.05
N LEU A 193 1.98 -18.81 -6.31
CA LEU A 193 1.51 -19.67 -5.21
C LEU A 193 1.10 -21.07 -5.70
N TYR A 194 0.39 -21.16 -6.83
CA TYR A 194 0.05 -22.45 -7.43
C TYR A 194 1.29 -23.23 -7.89
N GLN A 195 2.30 -22.56 -8.44
CA GLN A 195 3.58 -23.20 -8.79
C GLN A 195 4.28 -23.76 -7.55
N LEU A 196 4.33 -23.00 -6.45
CA LEU A 196 4.88 -23.47 -5.18
C LEU A 196 4.08 -24.65 -4.61
N SER A 197 2.75 -24.60 -4.69
CA SER A 197 1.86 -25.67 -4.23
C SER A 197 2.06 -26.95 -5.05
N LYS A 198 2.01 -26.87 -6.38
CA LYS A 198 2.26 -28.01 -7.28
C LYS A 198 3.64 -28.64 -7.09
N ALA A 199 4.64 -27.83 -6.74
CA ALA A 199 5.99 -28.30 -6.44
C ALA A 199 6.16 -28.85 -5.01
N GLY A 200 5.12 -28.86 -4.18
CA GLY A 200 5.20 -29.29 -2.77
C GLY A 200 6.02 -28.36 -1.87
N LYS A 201 6.24 -27.10 -2.29
CA LYS A 201 7.09 -26.11 -1.61
C LYS A 201 6.31 -25.10 -0.77
N LEU A 202 5.00 -24.97 -1.00
CA LEU A 202 4.14 -24.07 -0.22
C LEU A 202 3.74 -24.74 1.09
N CYS A 203 4.45 -24.42 2.18
CA CYS A 203 4.24 -25.02 3.50
C CYS A 203 3.28 -24.24 4.41
N VAL A 204 2.67 -23.16 3.92
CA VAL A 204 1.69 -22.33 4.64
C VAL A 204 0.45 -22.16 3.77
N PRO A 205 -0.76 -22.07 4.37
CA PRO A 205 -1.98 -21.90 3.59
C PRO A 205 -1.98 -20.51 2.92
N ALA A 206 -2.53 -20.45 1.71
CA ALA A 206 -2.71 -19.21 0.98
C ALA A 206 -4.16 -19.07 0.51
N MET A 207 -4.68 -17.86 0.55
CA MET A 207 -6.01 -17.50 0.08
C MET A 207 -5.88 -16.62 -1.16
N ASN A 208 -6.41 -17.13 -2.26
CA ASN A 208 -6.54 -16.41 -3.52
C ASN A 208 -7.75 -15.47 -3.42
N VAL A 209 -7.51 -14.17 -3.28
CA VAL A 209 -8.61 -13.19 -3.30
C VAL A 209 -8.89 -12.68 -4.71
N ASN A 210 -7.92 -12.80 -5.64
CA ASN A 210 -8.09 -12.41 -7.04
C ASN A 210 -9.33 -13.04 -7.67
N ASP A 211 -9.53 -14.34 -7.45
CA ASP A 211 -10.62 -15.11 -8.07
C ASP A 211 -11.94 -15.03 -7.30
N SER A 212 -12.01 -14.18 -6.26
CA SER A 212 -13.31 -13.81 -5.70
C SER A 212 -14.13 -13.11 -6.77
N VAL A 213 -15.40 -13.50 -6.94
CA VAL A 213 -16.28 -12.98 -8.01
C VAL A 213 -16.35 -11.45 -7.98
N THR A 214 -16.41 -10.86 -6.79
CA THR A 214 -16.46 -9.42 -6.58
C THR A 214 -15.13 -8.71 -6.89
N LYS A 215 -13.99 -9.41 -6.82
CA LYS A 215 -12.68 -8.86 -7.20
C LYS A 215 -12.54 -8.94 -8.72
N GLN A 216 -12.59 -10.14 -9.30
CA GLN A 216 -12.33 -10.35 -10.71
C GLN A 216 -13.27 -9.54 -11.62
N LYS A 217 -14.58 -9.49 -11.32
CA LYS A 217 -15.56 -8.82 -12.19
C LYS A 217 -15.56 -7.30 -12.05
N PHE A 218 -15.13 -6.76 -10.91
CA PHE A 218 -15.20 -5.33 -10.67
C PHE A 218 -13.83 -4.68 -10.77
N ASP A 219 -12.88 -5.15 -9.98
CA ASP A 219 -11.54 -4.57 -9.92
C ASP A 219 -10.85 -4.69 -11.28
N ASN A 220 -10.61 -5.91 -11.74
CA ASN A 220 -9.83 -6.15 -12.94
C ASN A 220 -10.50 -5.61 -14.23
N LEU A 221 -11.82 -5.39 -14.23
CA LEU A 221 -12.56 -4.94 -15.41
C LEU A 221 -12.97 -3.46 -15.32
N TYR A 222 -13.74 -3.10 -14.30
CA TYR A 222 -14.31 -1.75 -14.20
C TYR A 222 -13.29 -0.74 -13.72
N CYS A 223 -12.39 -1.09 -12.79
CA CYS A 223 -11.33 -0.16 -12.39
C CYS A 223 -10.40 0.12 -13.56
N CYS A 224 -9.93 -0.91 -14.27
CA CYS A 224 -9.06 -0.73 -15.45
C CYS A 224 -9.74 0.08 -16.56
N ARG A 225 -11.05 -0.06 -16.75
CA ARG A 225 -11.81 0.73 -17.75
C ARG A 225 -11.71 2.24 -17.49
N GLU A 226 -11.66 2.65 -16.24
CA GLU A 226 -11.57 4.07 -15.85
C GLU A 226 -10.12 4.53 -15.72
N SER A 227 -9.30 3.75 -15.02
CA SER A 227 -7.92 4.13 -14.68
C SER A 227 -6.99 4.16 -15.88
N ILE A 228 -7.21 3.34 -16.92
CA ILE A 228 -6.37 3.37 -18.13
C ILE A 228 -6.51 4.70 -18.88
N LEU A 229 -7.75 5.22 -18.95
CA LEU A 229 -8.03 6.48 -19.63
C LEU A 229 -7.46 7.65 -18.82
N ASP A 230 -7.62 7.61 -17.50
CA ASP A 230 -7.05 8.62 -16.60
C ASP A 230 -5.51 8.64 -16.69
N GLY A 231 -4.86 7.47 -16.62
CA GLY A 231 -3.41 7.34 -16.75
C GLY A 231 -2.88 7.88 -18.07
N LEU A 232 -3.51 7.52 -19.20
CA LEU A 232 -3.13 8.04 -20.52
C LEU A 232 -3.35 9.55 -20.62
N LYS A 233 -4.45 10.08 -20.06
CA LYS A 233 -4.71 11.52 -20.06
C LYS A 233 -3.67 12.28 -19.27
N ARG A 234 -3.41 11.89 -18.03
CA ARG A 234 -2.43 12.57 -17.16
C ARG A 234 -1.01 12.55 -17.71
N THR A 235 -0.65 11.53 -18.49
CA THR A 235 0.73 11.37 -18.98
C THR A 235 0.97 11.97 -20.36
N THR A 236 -0.06 12.10 -21.19
CA THR A 236 0.13 12.47 -22.61
C THR A 236 -0.83 13.54 -23.12
N ASP A 237 -1.88 13.89 -22.38
CA ASP A 237 -2.99 14.75 -22.80
C ASP A 237 -3.67 14.34 -24.12
N VAL A 238 -3.41 13.12 -24.61
CA VAL A 238 -3.76 12.70 -25.97
C VAL A 238 -5.26 12.70 -26.22
N MET A 239 -5.70 13.16 -27.41
CA MET A 239 -7.06 12.92 -27.88
C MET A 239 -7.21 11.46 -28.33
N PHE A 240 -8.16 10.74 -27.72
CA PHE A 240 -8.44 9.32 -28.02
C PHE A 240 -9.17 9.10 -29.35
N GLY A 241 -10.06 10.02 -29.75
CA GLY A 241 -10.84 9.88 -30.97
C GLY A 241 -9.97 9.69 -32.22
N GLY A 242 -10.28 8.66 -33.00
CA GLY A 242 -9.59 8.34 -34.26
C GLY A 242 -8.22 7.66 -34.10
N LYS A 243 -7.80 7.30 -32.87
CA LYS A 243 -6.57 6.53 -32.65
C LYS A 243 -6.81 5.03 -32.87
N GLN A 244 -5.81 4.36 -33.44
CA GLN A 244 -5.73 2.91 -33.40
C GLN A 244 -5.06 2.49 -32.08
N VAL A 245 -5.70 1.59 -31.34
CA VAL A 245 -5.23 1.07 -30.05
C VAL A 245 -5.23 -0.46 -30.16
N VAL A 246 -4.17 -1.11 -29.67
CA VAL A 246 -3.99 -2.56 -29.64
C VAL A 246 -3.88 -3.02 -28.20
#